data_AF-A0AAJ2IFS1-F1
#
_entry.id   AF-A0AAJ2IFS1-F1
#
_cell.length_a   1.000
_cell.length_b   1.000
_cell.length_c   1.000
_cell.angle_alpha   90.00
_cell.angle_beta   90.00
_cell.angle_gamma   90.00
#
_symmetry.space_group_name_H-M   'P 1'
#
loop_
_entity.id
_entity.type
_entity.pdbx_description
1 polymer ?
#
loop_
_entity_poly.entity_id
_entity_poly.type
_entity_poly.pdbx_seq_one_letter_code
_entity_poly.pdbx_strand_id
1 'polypeptide(L)'
;MDGAAARSQKQGDQTTPGQDAEAGAAGRPVDPHEVGADGLTRREHDILAFERQWWKYAGAKEEAIKELFGLSATRYYQVLNALVDRPEALAADPMLVKRLRRLRATRQKARAARRLGFEIT
;
A
#
# COMPACT_ATOMS: atom_id res chain seq x y z
N MET A 1 -65.95 -19.69 36.84
CA MET A 1 -65.39 -20.99 36.43
C MET A 1 -64.85 -20.81 35.03
N ASP A 2 -63.59 -20.97 34.67
CA ASP A 2 -62.31 -21.22 35.34
C ASP A 2 -61.23 -21.05 34.26
N GLY A 3 -60.00 -20.68 34.65
CA GLY A 3 -58.76 -20.82 33.86
C GLY A 3 -58.51 -19.71 32.82
N ALA A 4 -57.54 -18.81 32.92
CA ALA A 4 -56.10 -18.92 33.25
C ALA A 4 -55.29 -19.86 32.33
N ALA A 5 -54.62 -19.28 31.32
CA ALA A 5 -53.30 -19.66 30.77
C ALA A 5 -52.92 -18.63 29.69
N ALA A 6 -52.07 -17.63 29.98
CA ALA A 6 -50.61 -17.73 29.88
C ALA A 6 -50.10 -18.18 28.49
N ARG A 7 -49.83 -17.21 27.60
CA ARG A 7 -48.64 -17.29 26.74
C ARG A 7 -48.12 -15.90 26.36
N SER A 8 -46.98 -15.59 26.95
CA SER A 8 -46.02 -14.58 26.56
C SER A 8 -45.42 -14.90 25.19
N GLN A 9 -45.31 -13.90 24.30
CA GLN A 9 -44.21 -13.81 23.33
C GLN A 9 -44.04 -12.36 22.83
N LYS A 10 -43.19 -11.65 23.57
CA LYS A 10 -42.20 -10.64 23.13
C LYS A 10 -42.50 -9.76 21.92
N GLN A 11 -42.68 -8.49 22.25
CA GLN A 11 -42.16 -7.29 21.62
C GLN A 11 -40.89 -7.49 20.77
N GLY A 12 -40.88 -6.88 19.59
CA GLY A 12 -39.72 -6.72 18.72
C GLY A 12 -40.07 -5.91 17.49
N ASP A 13 -40.61 -4.71 17.70
CA ASP A 13 -40.51 -3.61 16.73
C ASP A 13 -39.03 -3.40 16.41
N GLN A 14 -38.59 -3.63 15.17
CA GLN A 14 -37.47 -2.96 14.52
C GLN A 14 -37.62 -3.06 12.99
N THR A 15 -38.24 -2.04 12.43
CA THR A 15 -38.01 -1.56 11.07
C THR A 15 -36.58 -1.07 10.94
N THR A 16 -35.78 -1.65 10.03
CA THR A 16 -34.68 -0.93 9.37
C THR A 16 -34.56 -1.40 7.92
N PRO A 17 -35.02 -0.59 6.94
CA PRO A 17 -34.56 -0.68 5.56
C PRO A 17 -33.22 0.07 5.46
N GLY A 18 -32.19 -0.59 4.94
CA GLY A 18 -30.86 0.01 4.87
C GLY A 18 -29.87 -0.85 4.10
N GLN A 19 -30.22 -1.22 2.87
CA GLN A 19 -29.27 -1.71 1.87
C GLN A 19 -29.12 -0.67 0.76
N ASP A 20 -28.87 0.59 1.16
CA ASP A 20 -28.60 1.71 0.27
C ASP A 20 -27.26 2.38 0.66
N ALA A 21 -26.17 1.63 0.52
CA ALA A 21 -24.79 2.13 0.44
C ALA A 21 -24.01 0.94 -0.13
N GLU A 22 -23.64 0.88 -1.41
CA GLU A 22 -22.45 1.56 -1.93
C GLU A 22 -22.60 1.94 -3.43
N ALA A 23 -23.74 2.53 -3.82
CA ALA A 23 -23.89 3.14 -5.14
C ALA A 23 -23.66 4.66 -5.04
N GLY A 24 -22.42 5.09 -4.78
CA GLY A 24 -22.16 6.51 -4.53
C GLY A 24 -20.70 6.91 -4.37
N ALA A 25 -19.82 6.56 -5.32
CA ALA A 25 -18.48 7.16 -5.39
C ALA A 25 -18.05 7.50 -6.83
N ALA A 26 -18.99 7.63 -7.76
CA ALA A 26 -18.70 8.16 -9.09
C ALA A 26 -18.59 9.69 -9.01
N GLY A 27 -17.41 10.22 -8.69
CA GLY A 27 -17.09 11.62 -8.94
C GLY A 27 -16.31 12.38 -7.86
N ARG A 28 -15.97 11.78 -6.71
CA ARG A 28 -15.06 12.45 -5.77
C ARG A 28 -13.64 12.36 -6.34
N PRO A 29 -12.90 13.47 -6.47
CA PRO A 29 -11.49 13.40 -6.83
C PRO A 29 -10.80 12.53 -5.77
N VAL A 30 -10.26 11.38 -6.19
CA VAL A 30 -9.55 10.47 -5.30
C VAL A 30 -8.26 11.17 -4.92
N ASP A 31 -8.13 11.54 -3.65
CA ASP A 31 -6.94 12.21 -3.16
C ASP A 31 -5.76 11.23 -3.21
N PRO A 32 -4.64 11.53 -3.91
CA PRO A 32 -3.52 10.59 -4.05
C PRO A 32 -2.86 10.19 -2.73
N HIS A 33 -3.12 10.97 -1.69
CA HIS A 33 -2.60 10.82 -0.33
C HIS A 33 -3.60 10.19 0.64
N GLU A 34 -4.83 9.90 0.19
CA GLU A 34 -5.81 9.18 0.99
C GLU A 34 -5.35 7.73 1.20
N VAL A 35 -5.39 7.28 2.44
CA VAL A 35 -5.01 5.93 2.83
C VAL A 35 -6.21 5.01 2.59
N GLY A 36 -6.03 4.00 1.72
CA GLY A 36 -7.03 3.00 1.42
C GLY A 36 -7.26 2.02 2.57
N ALA A 37 -8.25 1.13 2.41
CA ALA A 37 -8.62 0.12 3.40
C ALA A 37 -7.49 -0.90 3.70
N ASP A 38 -6.52 -1.04 2.78
CA ASP A 38 -5.32 -1.85 2.92
C ASP A 38 -4.14 -1.11 3.57
N GLY A 39 -4.35 0.14 3.98
CA GLY A 39 -3.36 0.96 4.67
C GLY A 39 -2.33 1.62 3.76
N LEU A 40 -2.46 1.47 2.43
CA LEU A 40 -1.61 2.15 1.46
C LEU A 40 -2.36 3.30 0.79
N THR A 41 -1.63 4.35 0.46
CA THR A 41 -2.17 5.43 -0.35
C THR A 41 -2.24 5.04 -1.82
N ARG A 42 -3.13 5.67 -2.59
CA ARG A 42 -3.20 5.47 -4.04
C ARG A 42 -1.84 5.66 -4.72
N ARG A 43 -1.11 6.70 -4.30
CA ARG A 43 0.24 6.99 -4.78
C ARG A 43 1.24 5.87 -4.44
N GLU A 44 1.14 5.26 -3.27
CA GLU A 44 2.00 4.12 -2.90
C GLU A 44 1.72 2.89 -3.75
N HIS A 45 0.46 2.62 -4.09
CA HIS A 45 0.12 1.59 -5.08
C HIS A 45 0.71 1.89 -6.45
N ASP A 46 0.59 3.13 -6.93
CA ASP A 46 1.13 3.52 -8.23
C ASP A 46 2.66 3.37 -8.26
N ILE A 47 3.35 3.68 -7.15
CA ILE A 47 4.80 3.43 -6.99
C ILE A 47 5.13 1.95 -7.10
N LEU A 48 4.40 1.06 -6.41
CA LEU A 48 4.63 -0.39 -6.49
C LEU A 48 4.35 -0.93 -7.90
N ALA A 49 3.26 -0.48 -8.54
CA ALA A 49 2.92 -0.85 -9.91
C ALA A 49 3.98 -0.37 -10.93
N PHE A 50 4.55 0.82 -10.72
CA PHE A 50 5.63 1.36 -11.54
C PHE A 50 6.94 0.55 -11.41
N GLU A 51 7.28 0.09 -10.21
CA GLU A 51 8.46 -0.76 -9.97
C GLU A 51 8.36 -2.15 -10.61
N ARG A 52 7.14 -2.62 -10.91
CA ARG A 52 6.94 -3.88 -11.64
C ARG A 52 7.38 -3.80 -13.10
N GLN A 53 7.42 -2.59 -13.68
CA GLN A 53 7.73 -2.39 -15.10
C GLN A 53 9.22 -2.65 -15.41
N TRP A 54 9.49 -3.22 -16.59
CA TRP A 54 10.86 -3.48 -17.02
C TRP A 54 11.42 -2.29 -17.81
N TRP A 55 12.39 -1.59 -17.21
CA TRP A 55 13.06 -0.45 -17.82
C TRP A 55 14.36 -0.88 -18.50
N LYS A 56 14.52 -0.54 -19.78
CA LYS A 56 15.73 -0.86 -20.56
C LYS A 56 16.93 0.01 -20.17
N TYR A 57 16.69 1.26 -19.78
CA TYR A 57 17.73 2.21 -19.40
C TYR A 57 17.37 2.88 -18.06
N ALA A 58 18.36 3.05 -17.18
CA ALA A 58 18.16 3.69 -15.88
C ALA A 58 17.68 5.14 -16.00
N GLY A 59 18.20 5.89 -16.99
CA GLY A 59 17.79 7.28 -17.24
C GLY A 59 16.32 7.43 -17.64
N ALA A 60 15.81 6.52 -18.48
CA ALA A 60 14.39 6.51 -18.88
C ALA A 60 13.44 6.31 -17.69
N LYS A 61 13.87 5.53 -16.69
CA LYS A 61 13.11 5.37 -15.45
C LYS A 61 13.09 6.66 -14.63
N GLU A 62 14.22 7.36 -14.50
CA GLU A 62 14.30 8.60 -13.72
C GLU A 62 13.49 9.74 -14.33
N GLU A 63 13.44 9.83 -15.66
CA GLU A 63 12.60 10.77 -16.38
C GLU A 63 11.11 10.47 -16.16
N ALA A 64 10.70 9.21 -16.31
CA ALA A 64 9.34 8.79 -16.03
C ALA A 64 8.93 9.00 -14.55
N ILE A 65 9.86 8.83 -13.60
CA ILE A 65 9.60 9.15 -12.19
C ILE A 65 9.26 10.63 -12.00
N LYS A 66 10.01 11.52 -12.67
CA LYS A 66 9.77 12.96 -12.60
C LYS A 66 8.44 13.33 -13.25
N GLU A 67 8.14 12.76 -14.40
CA GLU A 67 6.92 13.04 -15.15
C GLU A 67 5.66 12.55 -14.43
N LEU A 68 5.65 11.29 -13.96
CA LEU A 68 4.46 10.67 -13.37
C LEU A 68 4.23 11.09 -11.91
N PHE A 69 5.30 11.24 -11.13
CA PHE A 69 5.19 11.48 -9.69
C PHE A 69 5.63 12.88 -9.27
N GLY A 70 6.22 13.69 -10.15
CA GLY A 70 6.76 15.00 -9.80
C GLY A 70 7.90 14.93 -8.79
N LEU A 71 8.58 13.79 -8.66
CA LEU A 71 9.65 13.57 -7.68
C LEU A 71 11.01 13.48 -8.38
N SER A 72 12.05 13.93 -7.69
CA SER A 72 13.41 13.55 -8.05
C SER A 72 13.62 12.06 -7.81
N ALA A 73 14.51 11.43 -8.58
CA ALA A 73 14.86 10.02 -8.42
C ALA A 73 15.29 9.69 -6.98
N THR A 74 16.08 10.56 -6.35
CA THR A 74 16.52 10.41 -4.96
C THR A 74 15.33 10.35 -4.00
N ARG A 75 14.39 11.30 -4.10
CA ARG A 75 13.23 11.35 -3.21
C ARG A 75 12.29 10.17 -3.46
N TYR A 76 12.12 9.78 -4.71
CA TYR A 76 11.35 8.60 -5.09
C TYR A 76 11.90 7.33 -4.41
N TYR A 77 13.23 7.09 -4.49
CA TYR A 77 13.82 5.92 -3.85
C TYR A 77 13.76 5.98 -2.32
N GLN A 78 13.76 7.17 -1.70
CA GLN A 78 13.52 7.29 -0.25
C GLN A 78 12.10 6.85 0.13
N VAL A 79 11.10 7.33 -0.60
CA VAL A 79 9.69 6.95 -0.39
C VAL A 79 9.50 5.45 -0.62
N LEU A 80 9.98 4.92 -1.76
CA LEU A 80 9.93 3.49 -2.05
C LEU A 80 10.61 2.68 -0.94
N ASN A 81 11.73 3.17 -0.42
CA ASN A 81 12.45 2.45 0.61
C ASN A 81 11.64 2.34 1.92
N ALA A 82 11.00 3.42 2.35
CA ALA A 82 10.12 3.40 3.52
C ALA A 82 8.90 2.51 3.28
N LEU A 83 8.29 2.60 2.09
CA LEU A 83 7.12 1.81 1.70
C LEU A 83 7.42 0.30 1.73
N VAL A 84 8.56 -0.12 1.19
CA VAL A 84 8.93 -1.55 1.11
C VAL A 84 9.13 -2.17 2.51
N ASP A 85 9.36 -1.39 3.55
CA ASP A 85 9.54 -1.90 4.92
C ASP A 85 8.21 -2.12 5.66
N ARG A 86 7.12 -1.53 5.17
CA ARG A 86 5.76 -1.63 5.73
C ARG A 86 5.13 -3.01 5.48
N PRO A 87 4.37 -3.59 6.45
CA PRO A 87 3.65 -4.85 6.24
C PRO A 87 2.54 -4.74 5.18
N GLU A 88 1.95 -3.57 5.01
CA GLU A 88 0.90 -3.29 4.03
C GLU A 88 1.41 -3.48 2.59
N ALA A 89 2.65 -3.04 2.31
CA ALA A 89 3.28 -3.27 1.01
C ALA A 89 3.50 -4.76 0.72
N LEU A 90 3.81 -5.57 1.76
CA LEU A 90 3.92 -7.03 1.60
C LEU A 90 2.58 -7.68 1.28
N ALA A 91 1.47 -7.15 1.80
CA ALA A 91 0.13 -7.65 1.50
C ALA A 91 -0.28 -7.29 0.06
N ALA A 92 0.09 -6.11 -0.42
CA ALA A 92 -0.24 -5.63 -1.77
C ALA A 92 0.56 -6.34 -2.88
N ASP A 93 1.89 -6.44 -2.76
CA ASP A 93 2.73 -7.18 -3.72
C ASP A 93 3.87 -7.96 -3.01
N PRO A 94 3.58 -9.19 -2.55
CA PRO A 94 4.55 -9.98 -1.80
C PRO A 94 5.84 -10.29 -2.58
N MET A 95 5.75 -10.47 -3.91
CA MET A 95 6.90 -10.89 -4.72
C MET A 95 7.85 -9.73 -4.99
N LEU A 96 7.30 -8.58 -5.39
CA LEU A 96 8.08 -7.38 -5.64
C LEU A 96 8.78 -6.91 -4.37
N VAL A 97 8.05 -6.84 -3.25
CA VAL A 97 8.60 -6.35 -1.98
C VAL A 97 9.70 -7.27 -1.47
N LYS A 98 9.53 -8.60 -1.50
CA LYS A 98 10.60 -9.54 -1.15
C LYS A 98 11.84 -9.39 -2.03
N ARG A 99 11.66 -9.20 -3.35
CA ARG A 99 12.77 -8.96 -4.28
C ARG A 99 13.51 -7.66 -3.95
N LEU A 100 12.79 -6.56 -3.71
CA LEU A 100 13.38 -5.25 -3.38
C LEU A 100 14.13 -5.29 -2.04
N ARG A 101 13.55 -5.93 -1.02
CA ARG A 101 14.21 -6.15 0.29
C ARG A 101 15.52 -6.92 0.12
N ARG A 102 15.51 -8.01 -0.66
CA ARG A 102 16.72 -8.80 -0.95
C ARG A 102 17.80 -7.97 -1.65
N LEU A 103 17.44 -7.22 -2.69
CA LEU A 103 18.38 -6.33 -3.40
C LEU A 103 18.99 -5.27 -2.47
N ARG A 104 18.22 -4.75 -1.49
CA ARG A 104 18.75 -3.84 -0.49
C ARG A 104 19.74 -4.53 0.44
N ALA A 105 19.40 -5.70 0.98
CA ALA A 105 20.28 -6.48 1.86
C ALA A 105 21.62 -6.80 1.17
N THR A 106 21.60 -7.17 -0.12
CA THR A 106 22.82 -7.39 -0.91
C THR A 106 23.67 -6.12 -1.00
N ARG A 107 23.04 -4.95 -1.28
CA ARG A 107 23.75 -3.66 -1.34
C ARG A 107 24.33 -3.25 0.02
N GLN A 108 23.61 -3.50 1.11
CA GLN A 108 24.09 -3.23 2.47
C GLN A 108 25.28 -4.11 2.83
N LYS A 109 25.21 -5.42 2.53
CA LYS A 109 26.32 -6.36 2.74
C LYS A 109 27.56 -5.94 1.96
N ALA A 110 27.40 -5.53 0.69
CA ALA A 110 28.51 -5.02 -0.13
C ALA A 110 29.14 -3.74 0.46
N ARG A 111 28.34 -2.82 1.00
CA ARG A 111 28.84 -1.60 1.68
C ARG A 111 29.56 -1.93 2.99
N ALA A 112 29.01 -2.86 3.79
CA ALA A 112 29.64 -3.30 5.03
C ALA A 112 31.00 -3.96 4.75
N ALA A 113 31.07 -4.84 3.75
CA ALA A 113 32.33 -5.48 3.33
C ALA A 113 33.39 -4.45 2.90
N ARG A 114 33.01 -3.39 2.17
CA ARG A 114 33.92 -2.29 1.81
C ARG A 114 34.40 -1.48 3.00
N ARG A 115 33.54 -1.25 4.00
CA ARG A 115 33.92 -0.52 5.22
C ARG A 115 34.76 -1.35 6.18
N LEU A 116 34.61 -2.67 6.17
CA LEU A 116 35.38 -3.60 7.00
C LEU A 116 36.77 -3.92 6.40
N GLY A 117 37.01 -3.57 5.14
CA GLY A 117 38.32 -3.67 4.47
C GLY A 117 38.97 -2.29 4.30
N PHE A 118 39.26 -1.62 5.42
CA PHE A 118 39.89 -0.30 5.46
C PHE A 118 41.13 -0.16 4.55
N GLU A 119 41.09 0.89 3.73
CA GLU A 119 42.11 1.61 2.93
C GLU A 119 43.35 0.86 2.42
N ILE A 120 43.43 0.66 1.09
CA ILE A 120 44.70 0.83 0.39
C ILE A 120 44.60 2.18 -0.30
N THR A 121 45.45 3.09 0.18
CA THR A 121 45.85 4.39 -0.35
C THR A 121 45.77 4.53 -1.87
#